data_AF-A0A6J4R3S3-F1
#
_entry.id   AF-A0A6J4R3S3-F1
#
_cell.length_a   1.000
_cell.length_b   1.000
_cell.length_c   1.000
_cell.angle_alpha   90.00
_cell.angle_beta   90.00
_cell.angle_gamma   90.00
#
_symmetry.space_group_name_H-M   'P 1'
#
loop_
_entity.id
_entity.type
_entity.pdbx_description
1 polymer ?
#
loop_
_entity_poly.entity_id
_entity_poly.type
_entity_poly.pdbx_seq_one_letter_code
_entity_poly.pdbx_strand_id
1 'polypeptide(L)' 'MGSLDERLAALKAEGIAAGPVVGTPGLVRVVTVADPAGNLINFAEDLTDGA' A
#
# COMPACT_ATOMS: atom_id res chain seq x y z
N MET A 1 11.21 1.92 -8.62
CA MET A 1 10.21 2.17 -7.56
C MET A 1 9.79 0.81 -7.04
N GLY A 2 9.84 0.56 -5.73
CA GLY A 2 9.44 -0.74 -5.19
C GLY A 2 7.93 -0.92 -5.21
N SER A 3 7.46 -2.15 -5.40
CA SER A 3 6.03 -2.47 -5.49
C SER A 3 5.30 -2.22 -4.17
N LEU A 4 3.98 -2.05 -4.24
CA LEU A 4 3.10 -1.94 -3.07
C LEU A 4 3.33 -3.10 -2.09
N ASP A 5 3.54 -4.30 -2.62
CA ASP A 5 3.80 -5.51 -1.84
C ASP A 5 5.12 -5.43 -1.05
N GLU A 6 6.19 -4.83 -1.60
CA GLU A 6 7.45 -4.62 -0.88
C GLU A 6 7.26 -3.63 0.28
N ARG A 7 6.45 -2.59 0.08
CA ARG A 7 6.09 -1.64 1.15
C ARG A 7 5.24 -2.29 2.23
N LEU A 8 4.25 -3.11 1.87
CA LEU A 8 3.47 -3.87 2.86
C LEU A 8 4.35 -4.83 3.66
N ALA A 9 5.32 -5.49 3.02
CA ALA A 9 6.26 -6.37 3.70
C ALA A 9 7.12 -5.62 4.72
N ALA A 10 7.63 -4.43 4.36
CA ALA A 10 8.37 -3.56 5.26
C ALA A 10 7.51 -3.10 6.46
N LEU A 11 6.29 -2.61 6.20
CA LEU A 11 5.35 -2.20 7.25
C LEU A 11 5.05 -3.34 8.23
N LYS A 12 4.84 -4.56 7.71
CA LYS A 12 4.63 -5.75 8.54
C LYS A 12 5.85 -6.08 9.40
N ALA A 13 7.07 -5.93 8.87
CA ALA A 13 8.30 -6.13 9.62
C ALA A 13 8.46 -5.11 10.76
N GLU A 14 7.95 -3.89 10.57
CA GLU A 14 7.88 -2.85 11.60
C GLU A 14 6.69 -3.01 12.57
N GLY A 15 5.87 -4.05 12.41
CA GLY A 15 4.69 -4.30 13.25
C GLY A 15 3.50 -3.39 12.94
N ILE A 16 3.52 -2.69 11.80
CA ILE A 16 2.46 -1.80 11.37
C ILE A 16 1.42 -2.63 10.60
N ALA A 17 0.17 -2.61 11.09
CA ALA A 17 -0.93 -3.30 10.45
C ALA A 17 -1.43 -2.52 9.23
N ALA A 18 -1.33 -3.13 8.05
CA ALA A 18 -1.95 -2.61 6.84
C ALA A 18 -3.42 -3.01 6.77
N GLY A 19 -4.27 -2.09 6.32
CA GLY A 19 -5.67 -2.35 6.01
C GLY A 19 -5.85 -3.20 4.74
N PRO A 20 -7.10 -3.46 4.33
CA PRO A 20 -7.39 -4.18 3.10
C PRO A 20 -6.85 -3.41 1.89
N VAL A 21 -6.24 -4.14 0.95
CA VAL A 21 -5.86 -3.58 -0.35
C VAL A 21 -7.13 -3.46 -1.19
N VAL A 22 -7.45 -2.25 -1.62
CA VAL A 22 -8.59 -1.93 -2.49
C VAL A 22 -8.07 -1.35 -3.79
N GLY A 23 -8.64 -1.75 -4.92
CA GLY A 23 -8.14 -1.27 -6.20
C GLY A 23 -8.87 -1.87 -7.39
N THR A 24 -8.64 -1.26 -8.54
CA THR A 24 -9.11 -1.77 -9.82
C THR A 24 -7.97 -2.52 -10.47
N PRO A 25 -8.12 -3.83 -10.73
CA PRO A 25 -7.08 -4.64 -11.38
C PRO A 25 -6.59 -4.00 -12.69
N GLY A 26 -5.28 -3.88 -12.85
CA GLY A 26 -4.66 -3.29 -14.05
C GLY A 26 -4.72 -1.76 -14.14
N LEU A 27 -5.26 -1.06 -13.14
CA LEU A 27 -5.25 0.41 -13.07
C LEU A 27 -4.53 0.90 -11.81
N VAL A 28 -5.03 0.53 -10.63
CA VAL A 28 -4.51 1.06 -9.37
C VAL A 28 -4.78 0.11 -8.23
N ARG A 29 -3.83 0.04 -7.29
CA ARG A 29 -4.01 -0.61 -5.99
C ARG A 29 -3.76 0.41 -4.89
N VAL A 30 -4.59 0.42 -3.87
CA VAL A 30 -4.50 1.33 -2.73
C VAL A 30 -4.58 0.53 -1.45
N VAL A 31 -3.75 0.89 -0.46
CA VAL A 31 -3.85 0.37 0.89
C VAL A 31 -3.81 1.53 1.89
N THR A 32 -4.66 1.47 2.90
CA THR A 32 -4.62 2.39 4.02
C THR A 32 -3.90 1.75 5.20
N VAL A 33 -2.99 2.49 5.82
CA VAL A 33 -2.17 2.04 6.92
C VAL A 33 -2.28 3.05 8.05
N ALA A 34 -2.47 2.59 9.28
CA ALA A 34 -2.41 3.45 10.45
C ALA A 34 -0.96 3.50 10.96
N ASP A 35 -0.38 4.69 11.01
CA ASP A 35 0.94 4.86 11.62
C ASP A 35 0.84 4.78 13.16
N PRO A 36 1.97 4.63 13.89
CA PRO A 36 1.97 4.55 15.35
C PRO A 36 1.32 5.76 16.07
N ALA A 37 1.30 6.94 15.44
CA ALA A 37 0.61 8.12 15.96
C ALA A 37 -0.89 8.15 15.63
N GLY A 38 -1.40 7.14 14.92
CA GLY A 38 -2.82 6.98 14.57
C GLY A 38 -3.26 7.74 13.33
N ASN A 39 -2.34 8.31 12.54
CA ASN A 39 -2.69 8.91 11.26
C ASN A 39 -2.87 7.83 10.20
N LEU A 40 -3.81 8.09 9.29
CA LEU A 40 -4.09 7.20 8.17
C LEU A 40 -3.25 7.64 6.97
N ILE A 41 -2.39 6.74 6.52
CA ILE A 41 -1.55 6.92 5.34
C ILE A 41 -2.09 6.02 4.23
N ASN A 42 -2.37 6.61 3.07
CA ASN A 42 -2.80 5.86 1.89
C ASN A 42 -1.63 5.68 0.94
N PHE A 43 -1.29 4.43 0.64
CA PHE A 43 -0.31 4.08 -0.38
C PHE A 43 -1.06 3.64 -1.63
N ALA A 44 -0.82 4.33 -2.74
CA ALA A 44 -1.32 3.96 -4.06
C ALA A 44 -0.17 3.48 -4.94
N GLU A 45 -0.42 2.41 -5.67
CA GLU A 45 0.42 1.88 -6.75
C GLU A 45 -0.38 1.99 -8.04
N ASP A 46 0.15 2.78 -8.98
CA ASP A 46 -0.35 2.86 -10.33
C ASP A 46 0.13 1.63 -11.10
N LEU A 47 -0.81 0.89 -11.69
CA LEU A 47 -0.55 -0.31 -12.49
C LEU A 47 -0.63 -0.03 -13.98
N THR A 48 -0.86 1.23 -14.36
CA THR A 48 -0.97 1.67 -15.75
C THR A 48 0.38 1.88 -16.43
N ASP A 49 1.50 1.63 -15.74
CA ASP A 49 2.85 1.64 -16.31
C ASP A 49 3.05 0.40 -17.22
N GLY A 50 2.49 0.49 -18.42
CA GLY A 50 2.46 -0.58 -19.42
C GLY A 50 1.69 -0.21 -20.70
N ALA A 51 1.80 1.04 -21.18
CA ALA A 51 1.32 1.45 -22.50
C ALA A 51 2.37 2.30 -23.24
#